data_AF-A0AAD6ZVD0-F1
#
_entry.id   AF-A0AAD6ZVD0-F1
#
_cell.length_a   1.000
_cell.length_b   1.000
_cell.length_c   1.000
_cell.angle_alpha   90.00
_cell.angle_beta   90.00
_cell.angle_gamma   90.00
#
_symmetry.space_group_name_H-M   'P 1'
#
loop_
_entity.id
_entity.type
_entity.pdbx_description
1 polymer ?
#
loop_
_entity_poly.entity_id
_entity_poly.type
_entity_poly.pdbx_seq_one_letter_code
_entity_poly.pdbx_strand_id
1 'polypeptide(L)'
;MKYLEGEILNSTRLYLLHGRKEPLEDEDPKRITIFLRHYLTLVVNTTHRKALTRLLLSQHPLAVERMRYKSRYHLVHIPCERRLCRFACNHVESVEHALFHCTAKLHIVEKRGQFVANLALKELRLRTITPGNGTLLLRALIFRRDTVCQIAKFAHQVFEIFDRTPMVWPDTADSLVP
;
A
#
# COMPACT_ATOMS: atom_id res chain seq x y z
N MET A 1 1.91 -6.10 -26.41
CA MET A 1 1.75 -5.19 -25.24
C MET A 1 0.33 -5.13 -24.67
N LYS A 2 -0.75 -5.17 -25.48
CA LYS A 2 -2.15 -5.17 -24.98
C LYS A 2 -2.44 -6.28 -23.96
N TYR A 3 -1.85 -7.47 -24.14
CA TYR A 3 -1.98 -8.59 -23.20
C TYR A 3 -1.51 -8.23 -21.77
N LEU A 4 -0.28 -7.71 -21.62
CA LEU A 4 0.27 -7.31 -20.31
C LEU A 4 -0.54 -6.19 -19.64
N GLU A 5 -1.05 -5.27 -20.45
CA GLU A 5 -1.91 -4.20 -19.95
C GLU A 5 -3.24 -4.75 -19.43
N GLY A 6 -3.82 -5.74 -20.12
CA GLY A 6 -4.99 -6.49 -19.66
C GLY A 6 -4.73 -7.25 -18.36
N GLU A 7 -3.60 -7.95 -18.25
CA GLU A 7 -3.19 -8.64 -17.01
C GLU A 7 -3.09 -7.69 -15.81
N ILE A 8 -2.55 -6.48 -16.02
CA ILE A 8 -2.49 -5.46 -14.96
C ILE A 8 -3.90 -5.01 -14.58
N LEU A 9 -4.74 -4.63 -15.55
CA LEU A 9 -6.07 -4.07 -15.28
C LEU A 9 -7.06 -5.07 -14.68
N ASN A 10 -6.93 -6.35 -15.02
CA ASN A 10 -7.80 -7.41 -14.53
C ASN A 10 -7.35 -7.94 -13.15
N SER A 11 -6.16 -7.55 -12.68
CA SER A 11 -5.61 -8.03 -11.42
C SER A 11 -6.11 -7.20 -10.24
N THR A 12 -6.88 -7.84 -9.35
CA THR A 12 -7.27 -7.23 -8.06
C THR A 12 -6.09 -6.89 -7.15
N ARG A 13 -4.91 -7.47 -7.40
CA ARG A 13 -3.67 -7.23 -6.63
C ARG A 13 -2.92 -6.00 -7.11
N LEU A 14 -2.97 -5.74 -8.41
CA LEU A 14 -2.22 -4.65 -9.04
C LEU A 14 -3.05 -3.37 -9.14
N TYR A 15 -4.06 -3.20 -8.29
CA TYR A 15 -4.94 -2.05 -8.31
C TYR A 15 -4.16 -0.73 -8.24
N LEU A 16 -3.05 -0.66 -7.52
CA LEU A 16 -2.22 0.56 -7.48
C LEU A 16 -1.50 0.88 -8.78
N LEU A 17 -1.44 -0.05 -9.74
CA LEU A 17 -0.89 0.16 -11.08
C LEU A 17 -1.95 0.50 -12.14
N HIS A 18 -3.24 0.41 -11.81
CA HIS A 18 -4.31 0.70 -12.77
C HIS A 18 -4.25 2.16 -13.22
N GLY A 19 -4.26 2.37 -14.53
CA GLY A 19 -4.20 3.71 -15.13
C GLY A 19 -2.90 4.47 -14.84
N ARG A 20 -1.82 3.77 -14.43
CA ARG A 20 -0.52 4.40 -14.16
C ARG A 20 -0.03 5.20 -15.36
N LYS A 21 0.26 6.48 -15.11
CA LYS A 21 1.04 7.34 -16.00
C LYS A 21 2.42 7.50 -15.40
N GLU A 22 3.45 7.28 -16.21
CA GLU A 22 4.83 7.41 -15.79
C GLU A 22 5.26 8.87 -15.89
N PRO A 23 5.78 9.48 -14.81
CA PRO A 23 6.29 10.84 -14.86
C PRO A 23 7.63 10.85 -15.61
N LEU A 24 7.69 11.60 -16.71
CA LEU A 24 8.88 11.82 -17.51
C LEU A 24 9.53 13.16 -17.12
N GLU A 25 10.80 13.35 -17.47
CA GLU A 25 11.45 14.66 -17.33
C GLU A 25 10.97 15.55 -18.47
N ASP A 26 10.51 16.77 -18.13
CA ASP A 26 10.08 17.81 -19.06
C ASP A 26 8.98 17.43 -20.07
N GLU A 27 8.29 16.30 -19.84
CA GLU A 27 7.20 15.80 -20.67
C GLU A 27 5.98 15.44 -19.83
N ASP A 28 4.81 15.50 -20.48
CA ASP A 28 3.57 15.02 -19.88
C ASP A 28 3.65 13.54 -19.49
N PRO A 29 3.09 13.12 -18.33
CA PRO A 29 3.09 11.73 -17.93
C PRO A 29 2.39 10.80 -18.93
N LYS A 30 3.10 9.80 -19.43
CA LYS A 30 2.61 8.86 -20.46
C LYS A 30 2.30 7.49 -19.89
N ARG A 31 1.35 6.78 -20.50
CA ARG A 31 1.08 5.38 -20.16
C ARG A 31 2.05 4.47 -20.89
N ILE A 32 2.99 3.88 -20.14
CA ILE A 32 4.01 2.98 -20.69
C ILE A 32 4.00 1.67 -19.90
N THR A 33 3.66 0.56 -20.56
CA THR A 33 3.48 -0.75 -19.92
C THR A 33 4.82 -1.35 -19.48
N ILE A 34 5.83 -1.31 -20.34
CA ILE A 34 7.20 -1.77 -20.03
C ILE A 34 8.10 -0.55 -19.97
N PHE A 35 8.54 -0.18 -18.78
CA PHE A 35 9.37 1.00 -18.54
C PHE A 35 10.15 0.86 -17.23
N LEU A 36 11.38 1.39 -17.20
CA LEU A 36 12.13 1.53 -15.95
C LEU A 36 11.47 2.60 -15.08
N ARG A 37 10.69 2.16 -14.09
CA ARG A 37 9.87 3.05 -13.26
C ARG A 37 10.73 4.07 -12.51
N HIS A 38 10.31 5.34 -12.48
CA HIS A 38 11.05 6.45 -11.84
C HIS A 38 11.42 6.16 -10.38
N TYR A 39 10.57 5.44 -9.63
CA TYR A 39 10.85 5.12 -8.23
C TYR A 39 12.04 4.15 -8.07
N LEU A 40 12.39 3.38 -9.11
CA LEU A 40 13.53 2.48 -9.07
C LEU A 40 14.86 3.22 -9.12
N THR A 41 14.87 4.46 -9.63
CA THR A 41 16.06 5.32 -9.70
C THR A 41 16.04 6.42 -8.65
N LEU A 42 14.90 7.09 -8.44
CA LEU A 42 14.78 8.23 -7.51
C LEU A 42 14.85 7.81 -6.04
N VAL A 43 14.33 6.63 -5.68
CA VAL A 43 14.38 6.14 -4.29
C VAL A 43 15.74 5.50 -4.03
N VAL A 44 16.71 6.34 -3.64
CA VAL A 44 18.11 5.95 -3.41
C VAL A 44 18.21 4.81 -2.38
N ASN A 45 17.52 4.95 -1.24
CA ASN A 45 17.54 3.94 -0.19
C ASN A 45 16.89 2.63 -0.65
N THR A 46 17.67 1.54 -0.61
CA THR A 46 17.27 0.21 -1.07
C THR A 46 16.09 -0.39 -0.28
N THR A 47 16.01 -0.20 1.05
CA THR A 47 14.90 -0.75 1.85
C THR A 47 13.60 -0.02 1.56
N HIS A 48 13.65 1.30 1.39
CA HIS A 48 12.50 2.12 1.01
C HIS A 48 11.98 1.74 -0.37
N ARG A 49 12.90 1.58 -1.34
CA ARG A 49 12.57 1.16 -2.70
C ARG A 49 11.94 -0.23 -2.72
N LYS A 50 12.50 -1.20 -1.98
CA LYS A 50 11.90 -2.53 -1.81
C LYS A 50 10.51 -2.46 -1.18
N ALA A 51 10.30 -1.62 -0.16
CA ALA A 51 8.98 -1.45 0.46
C ALA A 51 7.95 -0.90 -0.54
N LEU A 52 8.33 0.09 -1.35
CA LEU A 52 7.46 0.64 -2.39
C LEU A 52 7.16 -0.39 -3.49
N THR A 53 8.15 -1.18 -3.94
CA THR A 53 7.93 -2.29 -4.88
C THR A 53 6.95 -3.31 -4.31
N ARG A 54 7.13 -3.70 -3.04
CA ARG A 54 6.22 -4.63 -2.33
C ARG A 54 4.81 -4.06 -2.20
N LEU A 55 4.68 -2.76 -1.96
CA LEU A 55 3.39 -2.08 -1.94
C LEU A 55 2.69 -2.15 -3.31
N LEU A 56 3.40 -1.83 -4.39
CA LEU A 56 2.84 -1.80 -5.75
C LEU A 56 2.48 -3.19 -6.30
N LEU A 57 3.23 -4.21 -5.92
CA LEU A 57 3.09 -5.58 -6.44
C LEU A 57 2.27 -6.50 -5.51
N SER A 58 1.60 -5.93 -4.49
CA SER A 58 0.85 -6.70 -3.49
C SER A 58 1.73 -7.80 -2.86
N GLN A 59 2.89 -7.42 -2.33
CA GLN A 59 3.83 -8.30 -1.63
C GLN A 59 4.26 -7.68 -0.28
N HIS A 60 3.30 -7.07 0.41
CA HIS A 60 3.49 -6.34 1.66
C HIS A 60 3.03 -7.18 2.89
N PRO A 61 3.43 -6.82 4.12
CA PRO A 61 3.18 -7.65 5.30
C PRO A 61 1.73 -7.61 5.83
N LEU A 62 0.86 -6.80 5.23
CA LEU A 62 -0.51 -6.58 5.72
C LEU A 62 -1.44 -7.79 5.50
N ALA A 63 -2.43 -7.96 6.38
CA ALA A 63 -3.33 -9.11 6.41
C ALA A 63 -4.11 -9.28 5.10
N VAL A 64 -4.49 -8.17 4.43
CA VAL A 64 -5.19 -8.24 3.13
C VAL A 64 -4.44 -9.05 2.08
N GLU A 65 -3.10 -9.07 2.14
CA GLU A 65 -2.26 -9.89 1.26
C GLU A 65 -1.82 -11.19 1.93
N ARG A 66 -1.36 -11.15 3.19
CA ARG A 66 -0.82 -12.34 3.87
C ARG A 66 -1.86 -13.44 4.09
N MET A 67 -3.12 -13.06 4.31
CA MET A 67 -4.25 -13.99 4.49
C MET A 67 -5.03 -14.25 3.19
N ARG A 68 -4.56 -13.73 2.05
CA ARG A 68 -5.14 -14.03 0.74
C ARG A 68 -4.90 -15.49 0.34
N TYR A 69 -3.76 -16.03 0.74
CA TYR A 69 -3.33 -17.38 0.38
C TYR A 69 -3.71 -18.38 1.46
N LYS A 70 -4.08 -19.59 1.04
CA LYS A 70 -4.14 -20.73 1.94
C LYS A 70 -2.75 -20.95 2.54
N SER A 71 -2.69 -21.19 3.85
CA SER A 71 -1.45 -21.53 4.53
C SER A 71 -1.53 -22.95 5.09
N ARG A 72 -0.40 -23.51 5.52
CA ARG A 72 -0.38 -24.83 6.16
C ARG A 72 -1.26 -24.88 7.42
N TYR A 73 -1.44 -23.73 8.07
CA TYR A 73 -2.20 -23.58 9.31
C TYR A 73 -3.66 -23.15 9.06
N HIS A 74 -3.98 -22.65 7.86
CA HIS A 74 -5.32 -22.21 7.49
C HIS A 74 -5.64 -22.62 6.04
N LEU A 75 -6.31 -23.75 5.91
CA LEU A 75 -6.70 -24.33 4.62
C LEU A 75 -7.95 -23.67 4.01
N VAL A 76 -8.70 -22.93 4.83
CA VAL A 76 -9.91 -22.20 4.43
C VAL A 76 -9.52 -20.81 3.92
N HIS A 77 -10.18 -20.37 2.85
CA HIS A 77 -10.01 -19.01 2.35
C HIS A 77 -10.61 -18.00 3.34
N ILE A 78 -9.83 -17.00 3.75
CA ILE A 78 -10.30 -15.93 4.63
C ILE A 78 -10.85 -14.79 3.77
N PRO A 79 -12.16 -14.47 3.84
CA PRO A 79 -12.75 -13.33 3.14
C PRO A 79 -12.09 -12.01 3.51
N CYS A 80 -12.09 -11.02 2.61
CA CYS A 80 -11.35 -9.77 2.77
C CYS A 80 -11.79 -9.00 4.03
N GLU A 81 -13.09 -8.96 4.27
CA GLU A 81 -13.77 -8.35 5.41
C GLU A 81 -13.33 -8.93 6.76
N ARG A 82 -12.84 -10.17 6.79
CA ARG A 82 -12.31 -10.83 8.00
C ARG A 82 -10.80 -10.65 8.19
N ARG A 83 -10.10 -10.00 7.25
CA ARG A 83 -8.64 -9.75 7.33
C ARG A 83 -8.39 -8.48 8.16
N LEU A 84 -8.75 -8.54 9.43
CA LEU A 84 -8.76 -7.39 10.33
C LEU A 84 -7.36 -6.91 10.71
N CYS A 85 -7.29 -5.62 11.03
CA CYS A 85 -6.17 -4.92 11.63
C CYS A 85 -5.64 -5.66 12.86
N ARG A 86 -4.37 -6.05 12.82
CA ARG A 86 -3.69 -6.76 13.91
C ARG A 86 -3.55 -5.97 15.20
N PHE A 87 -3.82 -4.67 15.15
CA PHE A 87 -3.87 -3.79 16.32
C PHE A 87 -5.29 -3.66 16.90
N ALA A 88 -6.16 -4.64 16.65
CA ALA A 88 -7.51 -4.75 17.22
C ALA A 88 -8.43 -3.56 16.94
N CYS A 89 -8.31 -2.98 15.74
CA CYS A 89 -9.04 -1.75 15.41
C CYS A 89 -10.35 -1.96 14.61
N ASN A 90 -10.84 -3.20 14.50
CA ASN A 90 -12.06 -3.60 13.78
C ASN A 90 -12.21 -3.04 12.34
N HIS A 91 -11.09 -2.80 11.67
CA HIS A 91 -11.03 -2.40 10.26
C HIS A 91 -10.22 -3.42 9.48
N VAL A 92 -10.51 -3.60 8.20
CA VAL A 92 -9.68 -4.41 7.30
C VAL A 92 -8.26 -3.85 7.26
N GLU A 93 -7.25 -4.72 7.40
CA GLU A 93 -5.83 -4.35 7.33
C GLU A 93 -5.38 -4.15 5.88
N SER A 94 -5.90 -3.10 5.24
CA SER A 94 -5.52 -2.66 3.91
C SER A 94 -4.33 -1.70 3.93
N VAL A 95 -3.75 -1.41 2.76
CA VAL A 95 -2.66 -0.43 2.62
C VAL A 95 -3.14 0.96 3.03
N GLU A 96 -4.33 1.36 2.59
CA GLU A 96 -4.96 2.65 2.92
C GLU A 96 -5.19 2.75 4.43
N HIS A 97 -5.70 1.68 5.05
CA HIS A 97 -5.86 1.64 6.49
C HIS A 97 -4.51 1.80 7.21
N ALA A 98 -3.53 0.97 6.89
CA ALA A 98 -2.23 0.96 7.55
C ALA A 98 -1.49 2.30 7.43
N LEU A 99 -1.49 2.92 6.25
CA LEU A 99 -0.78 4.16 6.00
C LEU A 99 -1.55 5.38 6.51
N PHE A 100 -2.86 5.46 6.25
CA PHE A 100 -3.59 6.73 6.39
C PHE A 100 -4.57 6.78 7.55
N HIS A 101 -5.10 5.63 8.00
CA HIS A 101 -6.20 5.62 8.98
C HIS A 101 -5.84 4.99 10.32
N CYS A 102 -4.89 4.06 10.36
CA CYS A 102 -4.55 3.33 11.58
C CYS A 102 -4.06 4.30 12.66
N THR A 103 -4.76 4.33 13.80
CA THR A 103 -4.44 5.14 14.98
C THR A 103 -4.10 4.28 16.20
N ALA A 104 -4.12 2.96 16.06
CA ALA A 104 -3.99 2.02 17.17
C ALA A 104 -2.59 1.95 17.81
N LYS A 105 -1.56 2.48 17.13
CA LYS A 105 -0.20 2.61 17.68
C LYS A 105 0.29 4.03 17.52
N LEU A 106 0.75 4.63 18.63
CA LEU A 106 1.29 6.00 18.64
C LEU A 106 2.40 6.18 17.61
N HIS A 107 3.32 5.23 17.48
CA HIS A 107 4.41 5.30 16.49
C HIS A 107 3.89 5.44 15.04
N ILE A 108 2.77 4.81 14.68
CA ILE A 108 2.19 4.97 13.33
C ILE A 108 1.66 6.39 13.16
N VAL A 109 0.99 6.93 14.17
CA VAL A 109 0.47 8.31 14.17
C VAL A 109 1.61 9.31 14.03
N GLU A 110 2.71 9.13 14.77
CA GLU A 110 3.90 9.97 14.69
C GLU A 110 4.57 9.91 13.31
N LYS A 111 4.76 8.70 12.74
CA LYS A 111 5.32 8.56 11.39
C LYS A 111 4.42 9.21 10.34
N ARG A 112 3.10 9.10 10.49
CA ARG A 112 2.14 9.79 9.61
C ARG A 112 2.22 11.30 9.77
N GLY A 113 2.32 11.81 11.00
CA GLY A 113 2.51 13.25 11.25
C GLY A 113 3.80 13.78 10.61
N GLN A 114 4.91 13.06 10.76
CA GLN A 114 6.19 13.38 10.12
C GLN A 114 6.07 13.35 8.59
N PHE A 115 5.38 12.37 8.03
CA PHE A 115 5.14 12.28 6.59
C PHE A 115 4.35 13.49 6.07
N VAL A 116 3.24 13.85 6.74
CA VAL A 116 2.41 15.01 6.36
C VAL A 116 3.20 16.31 6.47
N ALA A 117 3.96 16.52 7.55
CA ALA A 117 4.81 17.69 7.73
C ALA A 117 5.85 17.83 6.60
N ASN A 118 6.50 16.72 6.23
CA ASN A 118 7.49 16.71 5.14
C ASN A 118 6.88 17.04 3.77
N LEU A 119 5.60 16.72 3.55
CA LEU A 119 4.89 17.10 2.32
C LEU A 119 4.50 18.58 2.33
N ALA A 120 4.07 19.10 3.48
CA ALA A 120 3.75 20.52 3.63
C ALA A 120 4.97 21.41 3.36
N LEU A 121 6.17 21.00 3.80
CA LEU A 121 7.44 21.69 3.50
C LEU A 121 7.77 21.76 2.00
N LYS A 122 7.14 20.92 1.17
CA LYS A 122 7.28 20.94 -0.28
C LYS A 122 6.16 21.72 -0.98
N GLU A 123 5.35 22.45 -0.21
CA GLU A 123 4.12 23.12 -0.65
C GLU A 123 3.09 22.17 -1.28
N LEU A 124 3.21 20.87 -0.96
CA LEU A 124 2.29 19.86 -1.46
C LEU A 124 1.11 19.73 -0.51
N ARG A 125 -0.01 20.28 -0.93
CA ARG A 125 -1.28 20.10 -0.22
C ARG A 125 -1.81 18.69 -0.49
N LEU A 126 -1.75 17.84 0.52
CA LEU A 126 -2.54 16.61 0.53
C LEU A 126 -4.02 17.00 0.51
N ARG A 127 -4.80 16.33 -0.34
CA ARG A 127 -6.26 16.33 -0.18
C ARG A 127 -6.57 15.73 1.18
N THR A 128 -7.61 16.22 1.84
CA THR A 128 -8.12 15.62 3.09
C THR A 128 -8.25 14.11 2.91
N ILE A 129 -7.59 13.35 3.78
CA ILE A 129 -7.64 11.89 3.72
C ILE A 129 -9.02 11.47 4.23
N THR A 130 -9.77 10.77 3.39
CA THR A 130 -11.08 10.21 3.72
C THR A 130 -11.03 8.70 3.46
N PRO A 131 -11.89 7.89 4.10
CA PRO A 131 -11.94 6.45 3.85
C PRO A 131 -12.12 6.10 2.35
N GLY A 132 -12.79 6.96 1.58
CA GLY A 132 -13.08 6.71 0.16
C GLY A 132 -11.98 7.13 -0.83
N ASN A 133 -10.95 7.89 -0.42
CA ASN A 133 -9.95 8.43 -1.35
C ASN A 133 -8.51 7.91 -1.15
N GLY A 134 -8.28 7.00 -0.20
CA GLY A 134 -6.95 6.49 0.12
C GLY A 134 -6.20 5.95 -1.10
N THR A 135 -6.86 5.13 -1.92
CA THR A 135 -6.28 4.58 -3.17
C THR A 135 -5.86 5.66 -4.15
N LEU A 136 -6.73 6.65 -4.39
CA LEU A 136 -6.46 7.75 -5.30
C LEU A 136 -5.27 8.59 -4.81
N LEU A 137 -5.25 8.88 -3.51
CA LEU A 137 -4.16 9.61 -2.87
C LEU A 137 -2.84 8.85 -2.97
N LEU A 138 -2.86 7.54 -2.70
CA LEU A 138 -1.67 6.71 -2.76
C LEU A 138 -1.09 6.67 -4.18
N ARG A 139 -1.93 6.48 -5.20
CA ARG A 139 -1.50 6.57 -6.61
C ARG A 139 -0.91 7.94 -6.94
N ALA A 140 -1.56 9.02 -6.51
CA ALA A 140 -1.05 10.37 -6.74
C ALA A 140 0.33 10.60 -6.10
N LEU A 141 0.56 10.08 -4.89
CA LEU A 141 1.84 10.19 -4.20
C LEU A 141 2.94 9.31 -4.81
N ILE A 142 2.59 8.15 -5.34
CA ILE A 142 3.57 7.23 -5.94
C ILE A 142 3.94 7.64 -7.36
N PHE A 143 3.04 8.28 -8.11
CA PHE A 143 3.27 8.61 -9.52
C PHE A 143 3.89 10.00 -9.73
N ARG A 144 4.23 10.72 -8.66
CA ARG A 144 4.94 11.99 -8.75
C ARG A 144 6.37 11.85 -8.25
N ARG A 145 7.29 12.46 -9.00
CA ARG A 145 8.73 12.44 -8.71
C ARG A 145 9.07 13.13 -7.39
N ASP A 146 8.31 14.15 -7.00
CA ASP A 146 8.55 14.97 -5.81
C ASP A 146 8.13 14.32 -4.49
N THR A 147 7.22 13.33 -4.53
CA THR A 147 6.69 12.63 -3.34
C THR A 147 7.13 11.18 -3.23
N VAL A 148 7.64 10.58 -4.30
CA VAL A 148 7.92 9.14 -4.36
C VAL A 148 8.87 8.67 -3.26
N CYS A 149 9.88 9.48 -2.93
CA CYS A 149 10.85 9.15 -1.87
C CYS A 149 10.22 9.20 -0.48
N GLN A 150 9.33 10.16 -0.24
CA GLN A 150 8.61 10.36 1.02
C GLN A 150 7.65 9.19 1.27
N ILE A 151 6.85 8.83 0.26
CA ILE A 151 5.90 7.73 0.39
C ILE A 151 6.62 6.38 0.50
N ALA A 152 7.76 6.19 -0.18
CA ALA A 152 8.56 4.98 -0.04
C ALA A 152 9.14 4.82 1.38
N LYS A 153 9.69 5.91 1.95
CA LYS A 153 10.18 5.93 3.33
C LYS A 153 9.04 5.66 4.31
N PHE A 154 7.91 6.34 4.16
CA PHE A 154 6.77 6.20 5.04
C PHE A 154 6.19 4.77 5.00
N ALA A 155 6.01 4.21 3.80
CA ALA A 155 5.55 2.83 3.63
C ALA A 155 6.50 1.82 4.28
N HIS A 156 7.82 2.00 4.13
CA HIS A 156 8.80 1.15 4.81
C HIS A 156 8.63 1.19 6.33
N GLN A 157 8.57 2.38 6.92
CA GLN A 157 8.44 2.55 8.37
C GLN A 157 7.15 1.94 8.91
N VAL A 158 6.03 2.12 8.22
CA VAL A 158 4.76 1.50 8.61
C VAL A 158 4.85 -0.02 8.47
N PHE A 159 5.36 -0.53 7.36
CA PHE A 159 5.51 -1.98 7.16
C PHE A 159 6.40 -2.63 8.22
N GLU A 160 7.48 -1.99 8.67
CA GLU A 160 8.29 -2.50 9.78
C GLU A 160 7.48 -2.65 11.09
N ILE A 161 6.61 -1.69 11.40
CA ILE A 161 5.76 -1.75 12.60
C ILE A 161 4.77 -2.91 12.50
N PHE A 162 4.13 -3.08 11.34
CA PHE A 162 3.21 -4.18 11.10
C PHE A 162 3.94 -5.52 11.16
N ASP A 163 5.06 -5.69 10.45
CA ASP A 163 5.79 -6.95 10.34
C ASP A 163 6.30 -7.48 11.71
N ARG A 164 6.59 -6.58 12.65
CA ARG A 164 7.00 -6.93 14.03
C ARG A 164 5.84 -7.36 14.94
N THR A 165 4.60 -7.21 14.49
CA THR A 165 3.40 -7.56 15.26
C THR A 165 2.72 -8.78 14.64
N PRO A 166 2.44 -9.85 15.39
CA PRO A 166 1.68 -10.99 14.90
C PRO A 166 0.31 -10.57 14.36
N MET A 167 -0.15 -11.23 13.29
CA MET A 167 -1.49 -11.02 12.77
C MET A 167 -2.53 -11.69 13.67
N VAL A 168 -3.70 -11.06 13.78
CA VAL A 168 -4.87 -11.66 14.44
C VAL A 168 -5.59 -12.53 13.42
N TRP A 169 -5.58 -13.84 13.62
CA TRP A 169 -6.30 -14.77 12.77
C TRP A 169 -7.77 -14.84 13.21
N PRO A 170 -8.72 -14.81 12.27
CA PRO A 170 -10.13 -14.96 12.61
C PRO A 170 -10.37 -16.40 13.10
N ASP A 171 -11.19 -16.55 14.14
CA ASP A 171 -11.58 -17.87 14.64
C ASP A 171 -12.26 -18.68 13.53
N THR A 172 -11.79 -19.92 13.34
CA THR A 172 -12.31 -20.83 12.31
C THR A 172 -13.72 -21.34 12.63
N ALA A 173 -14.21 -21.13 13.86
CA ALA A 173 -15.49 -21.65 14.35
C ALA A 173 -16.72 -21.07 13.64
N ASP A 174 -16.66 -19.84 13.12
CA ASP A 174 -17.78 -19.23 12.39
C ASP A 174 -17.89 -19.67 10.92
N SER A 175 -17.07 -20.66 10.50
CA SER A 175 -17.09 -21.19 9.13
C SER A 175 -18.01 -22.42 8.99
N LEU A 176 -18.72 -22.79 10.06
CA LEU A 176 -19.74 -23.83 10.09
C LEU A 176 -21.10 -23.18 10.36
N VAL A 177 -21.58 -22.37 9.41
CA VAL A 177 -23.00 -22.11 9.27
C VAL A 177 -23.37 -22.64 7.88
N PRO A 178 -24.35 -23.55 7.79
CA PRO A 178 -24.61 -24.37 6.60
C PRO A 178 -25.01 -23.57 5.36
#